data_AF-A0A3L7RGL7-F1
#
_entry.id   AF-A0A3L7RGL7-F1
#
_cell.length_a   1.000
_cell.length_b   1.000
_cell.length_c   1.000
_cell.angle_alpha   90.00
_cell.angle_beta   90.00
_cell.angle_gamma   90.00
#
_symmetry.space_group_name_H-M   'P 1'
#
loop_
_entity.id
_entity.type
_entity.pdbx_description
1 polymer ?
#
loop_
_entity_poly.entity_id
_entity_poly.type
_entity_poly.pdbx_seq_one_letter_code
_entity_poly.pdbx_strand_id
1 'polypeptide(L)'
;MLVCSVSFFPVGSTVNSTGSSTGAQEISRSAPSASIDQDQVDAIGGYWYVSKSEPKIYYYRDAGQWLDLFSYHCKDSNKDGIPNMEISHDQEHLIIKSQGYPNHPTAIFPNSDNPNEIRVQDFTFRFPLVPRKSDTITRLPRGPIGMSLNGVVFFNPFEMEGRNAVAGYDEVWLDSCCGHPQQTGVYHYHKYPTCVKSPFIDEGKSHSPILGIAFDGFPLYGPYESDGSMAMELKGPEALDACNGHSDPERGYHYHVTPNRFPYILGGYAGVVEPSNNREFRRPAGRTATGTIEDNTEPGDKYAKIITAVRPGNLVRGESHEIQIDFDPSAARRPIREGVPSWVQIGPYEAQSIERRGDTIVAKVSIPKDASIGVWLDCHIEFGTQLRPVVIKKNDVVRVTVD
;
A
#
# COMPACT_ATOMS: atom_id res chain seq x y z
N MET A 1 40.44 -42.95 -2.79
CA MET A 1 39.79 -44.27 -2.91
C MET A 1 38.42 -44.15 -2.27
N LEU A 2 37.36 -44.16 -3.08
CA LEU A 2 35.97 -44.22 -2.61
C LEU A 2 35.73 -45.57 -1.93
N VAL A 3 35.11 -45.59 -0.74
CA VAL A 3 34.11 -46.62 -0.39
C VAL A 3 33.06 -45.98 0.52
N CYS A 4 31.83 -45.91 0.03
CA CYS A 4 30.62 -45.79 0.85
C CYS A 4 30.19 -47.20 1.28
N SER A 5 29.72 -47.35 2.51
CA SER A 5 28.83 -48.46 2.88
C SER A 5 27.86 -48.06 4.00
N VAL A 6 26.62 -48.47 3.76
CA VAL A 6 25.34 -48.16 4.42
C VAL A 6 25.14 -49.09 5.64
N SER A 7 24.34 -48.70 6.65
CA SER A 7 23.31 -49.55 7.28
C SER A 7 22.53 -48.92 8.46
N PHE A 8 21.19 -48.91 8.30
CA PHE A 8 20.07 -49.25 9.22
C PHE A 8 19.75 -48.51 10.56
N PHE A 9 18.54 -47.92 10.56
CA PHE A 9 17.46 -47.64 11.57
C PHE A 9 17.36 -48.51 12.87
N PRO A 10 16.48 -48.25 13.91
CA PRO A 10 15.42 -47.23 14.11
C PRO A 10 15.20 -46.65 15.57
N VAL A 11 14.16 -45.81 15.71
CA VAL A 11 13.31 -45.39 16.88
C VAL A 11 13.93 -44.64 18.08
N GLY A 12 13.38 -43.45 18.36
CA GLY A 12 13.49 -42.81 19.67
C GLY A 12 12.97 -41.36 19.69
N SER A 13 11.71 -41.20 20.06
CA SER A 13 11.03 -39.94 20.36
C SER A 13 11.83 -38.97 21.24
N THR A 14 11.83 -37.67 20.89
CA THR A 14 11.75 -36.58 21.88
C THR A 14 11.30 -35.29 21.19
N VAL A 15 10.31 -34.65 21.82
CA VAL A 15 9.82 -33.32 21.52
C VAL A 15 10.94 -32.31 21.76
N ASN A 16 11.16 -31.39 20.82
CA ASN A 16 11.62 -30.05 21.17
C ASN A 16 11.16 -29.02 20.16
N SER A 17 10.37 -28.09 20.66
CA SER A 17 9.97 -26.84 20.03
C SER A 17 11.19 -26.02 19.67
N THR A 18 11.29 -25.61 18.40
CA THR A 18 12.01 -24.39 18.03
C THR A 18 11.13 -23.63 17.05
N GLY A 19 10.69 -22.45 17.49
CA GLY A 19 9.97 -21.50 16.67
C GLY A 19 10.90 -20.98 15.57
N SER A 20 10.46 -21.11 14.33
CA SER A 20 11.07 -20.42 13.20
C SER A 20 10.55 -18.98 13.18
N SER A 21 11.36 -18.07 13.72
CA SER A 21 11.28 -16.64 13.45
C SER A 21 12.13 -16.35 12.22
N THR A 22 11.50 -16.33 11.04
CA THR A 22 12.10 -15.77 9.82
C THR A 22 11.00 -15.14 8.95
N GLY A 23 10.32 -14.15 9.52
CA GLY A 23 9.39 -13.26 8.81
C GLY A 23 10.12 -12.05 8.22
N ALA A 24 11.12 -12.29 7.37
CA ALA A 24 11.67 -11.27 6.47
C ALA A 24 11.85 -11.96 5.11
N GLN A 25 10.75 -12.01 4.35
CA GLN A 25 10.75 -12.54 2.99
C GLN A 25 11.65 -11.65 2.13
N GLU A 26 12.77 -12.20 1.68
CA GLU A 26 13.59 -11.66 0.59
C GLU A 26 12.69 -11.34 -0.61
N ILE A 27 12.46 -10.06 -0.89
CA ILE A 27 12.33 -9.64 -2.27
C ILE A 27 13.77 -9.56 -2.76
N SER A 28 14.11 -10.52 -3.61
CA SER A 28 15.37 -10.57 -4.34
C SER A 28 15.79 -9.17 -4.78
N ARG A 29 17.05 -8.79 -4.52
CA ARG A 29 17.75 -7.58 -5.00
C ARG A 29 17.83 -7.44 -6.54
N SER A 30 17.03 -8.21 -7.22
CA SER A 30 16.78 -8.24 -8.63
C SER A 30 15.46 -9.00 -8.77
N ALA A 31 14.33 -8.31 -8.94
CA ALA A 31 13.55 -8.71 -10.10
C ALA A 31 14.41 -8.18 -11.25
N PRO A 32 15.30 -9.00 -11.88
CA PRO A 32 15.83 -8.55 -13.15
C PRO A 32 14.60 -8.23 -13.98
N SER A 33 14.64 -7.20 -14.82
CA SER A 33 13.76 -7.15 -15.98
C SER A 33 13.68 -8.58 -16.49
N ALA A 34 12.53 -9.25 -16.36
CA ALA A 34 12.47 -10.65 -16.73
C ALA A 34 12.90 -10.65 -18.20
N SER A 35 13.96 -11.39 -18.53
CA SER A 35 14.36 -11.56 -19.93
C SER A 35 13.29 -12.48 -20.53
N ILE A 36 12.13 -11.90 -20.80
CA ILE A 36 11.01 -12.60 -21.37
C ILE A 36 11.34 -12.78 -22.82
N ASP A 37 11.45 -14.04 -23.22
CA ASP A 37 11.42 -14.42 -24.62
C ASP A 37 10.06 -13.98 -25.18
N GLN A 38 10.08 -13.03 -26.13
CA GLN A 38 8.86 -12.47 -26.72
C GLN A 38 8.03 -13.54 -27.43
N ASP A 39 8.64 -14.65 -27.84
CA ASP A 39 7.92 -15.77 -28.45
C ASP A 39 7.07 -16.54 -27.42
N GLN A 40 7.29 -16.34 -26.12
CA GLN A 40 6.56 -16.99 -25.02
C GLN A 40 5.40 -16.18 -24.45
N VAL A 41 5.16 -14.98 -24.97
CA VAL A 41 4.06 -14.11 -24.55
C VAL A 41 3.22 -13.66 -25.73
N ASP A 42 1.95 -13.39 -25.49
CA ASP A 42 1.04 -12.77 -26.46
C ASP A 42 0.69 -11.36 -25.99
N ALA A 43 0.74 -10.39 -26.90
CA ALA A 43 0.24 -9.04 -26.63
C ALA A 43 -1.29 -9.09 -26.57
N ILE A 44 -1.88 -8.50 -25.52
CA ILE A 44 -3.33 -8.49 -25.33
C ILE A 44 -3.94 -7.09 -25.48
N GLY A 45 -3.12 -6.04 -25.38
CA GLY A 45 -3.52 -4.66 -25.68
C GLY A 45 -2.67 -3.64 -24.94
N GLY A 46 -2.36 -2.52 -25.59
CA GLY A 46 -1.55 -1.46 -24.98
C GLY A 46 -0.18 -1.99 -24.55
N TYR A 47 0.11 -1.89 -23.26
CA TYR A 47 1.36 -2.38 -22.67
C TYR A 47 1.22 -3.76 -22.01
N TRP A 48 0.09 -4.44 -22.19
CA TRP A 48 -0.19 -5.72 -21.55
C TRP A 48 0.13 -6.92 -22.43
N TYR A 49 0.72 -7.93 -21.80
CA TYR A 49 1.05 -9.21 -22.39
C TYR A 49 0.68 -10.34 -21.44
N VAL A 50 0.47 -11.54 -21.98
CA VAL A 50 0.16 -12.74 -21.19
C VAL A 50 1.05 -13.90 -21.60
N SER A 51 1.49 -14.74 -20.66
CA SER A 51 2.26 -15.94 -20.96
C SER A 51 1.46 -16.94 -21.78
N LYS A 52 2.14 -17.66 -22.67
CA LYS A 52 1.55 -18.83 -23.37
C LYS A 52 1.40 -20.03 -22.44
N SER A 53 2.33 -20.19 -21.49
CA SER A 53 2.31 -21.25 -20.48
C SER A 53 1.19 -21.09 -19.46
N GLU A 54 0.78 -22.21 -18.86
CA GLU A 54 -0.10 -22.26 -17.69
C GLU A 54 0.70 -22.54 -16.40
N PRO A 55 0.32 -21.95 -15.25
CA PRO A 55 -0.72 -20.92 -15.12
C PRO A 55 -0.33 -19.62 -15.83
N LYS A 56 -1.33 -18.89 -16.35
CA LYS A 56 -1.12 -17.59 -17.00
C LYS A 56 -0.44 -16.58 -16.06
N ILE A 57 0.60 -15.94 -16.56
CA ILE A 57 1.26 -14.78 -15.94
C ILE A 57 1.01 -13.57 -16.83
N TYR A 58 0.59 -12.47 -16.22
CA TYR A 58 0.32 -11.21 -16.90
C TYR A 58 1.48 -10.26 -16.69
N TYR A 59 1.98 -9.72 -17.81
CA TYR A 59 3.10 -8.81 -17.82
C TYR A 59 2.66 -7.42 -18.30
N TYR A 60 3.23 -6.40 -17.68
CA TYR A 60 3.12 -5.01 -18.12
C TYR A 60 4.46 -4.54 -18.66
N ARG A 61 4.45 -3.78 -19.75
CA ARG A 61 5.65 -3.18 -20.33
C ARG A 61 5.76 -1.71 -19.90
N ASP A 62 6.63 -1.42 -18.93
CA ASP A 62 6.88 -0.06 -18.43
C ASP A 62 8.21 0.46 -18.96
N ALA A 63 8.19 1.51 -19.79
CA ALA A 63 9.40 2.10 -20.39
C ALA A 63 10.41 1.05 -20.92
N GLY A 64 9.89 0.02 -21.60
CA GLY A 64 10.70 -1.06 -22.17
C GLY A 64 11.03 -2.22 -21.21
N GLN A 65 10.72 -2.13 -19.92
CA GLN A 65 10.93 -3.18 -18.93
C GLN A 65 9.72 -4.12 -18.83
N TRP A 66 9.98 -5.42 -18.65
CA TRP A 66 8.96 -6.43 -18.39
C TRP A 66 8.65 -6.54 -16.90
N LEU A 67 7.39 -6.30 -16.52
CA LEU A 67 6.94 -6.32 -15.14
C LEU A 67 5.92 -7.43 -14.92
N ASP A 68 6.22 -8.35 -13.99
CA ASP A 68 5.20 -9.21 -13.39
C ASP A 68 4.60 -8.45 -12.20
N LEU A 69 3.45 -7.81 -12.42
CA LEU A 69 2.82 -6.96 -11.42
C LEU A 69 2.05 -7.74 -10.34
N PHE A 70 1.65 -8.99 -10.61
CA PHE A 70 0.59 -9.64 -9.82
C PHE A 70 0.97 -10.97 -9.19
N SER A 71 1.94 -11.72 -9.69
CA SER A 71 2.21 -13.09 -9.19
C SER A 71 2.54 -13.13 -7.69
N TYR A 72 3.26 -12.13 -7.18
CA TYR A 72 3.51 -12.02 -5.74
C TYR A 72 2.21 -11.84 -4.94
N HIS A 73 1.29 -11.05 -5.49
CA HIS A 73 0.06 -10.61 -4.84
C HIS A 73 -1.10 -11.59 -4.93
N CYS A 74 -1.05 -12.56 -5.86
CA CYS A 74 -2.07 -13.60 -5.99
C CYS A 74 -2.04 -14.63 -4.86
N LYS A 75 -0.93 -14.72 -4.12
CA LYS A 75 -0.78 -15.70 -3.03
C LYS A 75 -1.86 -15.51 -1.98
N ASP A 76 -2.43 -16.63 -1.53
CA ASP A 76 -3.37 -16.68 -0.40
C ASP A 76 -2.66 -16.22 0.89
N SER A 77 -2.96 -14.99 1.30
CA SER A 77 -2.36 -14.33 2.47
C SER A 77 -3.12 -14.59 3.77
N ASN A 78 -4.43 -14.88 3.69
CA ASN A 78 -5.29 -15.09 4.86
C ASN A 78 -5.47 -16.59 5.19
N LYS A 79 -4.94 -17.48 4.36
CA LYS A 79 -4.94 -18.95 4.49
C LYS A 79 -6.34 -19.56 4.43
N ASP A 80 -7.26 -18.96 3.68
CA ASP A 80 -8.61 -19.47 3.49
C ASP A 80 -8.72 -20.48 2.31
N GLY A 81 -7.64 -20.69 1.57
CA GLY A 81 -7.57 -21.58 0.41
C GLY A 81 -7.94 -20.90 -0.92
N ILE A 82 -8.22 -19.59 -0.92
CA ILE A 82 -8.58 -18.80 -2.09
C ILE A 82 -7.44 -17.80 -2.37
N PRO A 83 -6.96 -17.68 -3.62
CA PRO A 83 -6.01 -16.64 -3.99
C PRO A 83 -6.52 -15.24 -3.64
N ASN A 84 -5.64 -14.37 -3.17
CA ASN A 84 -5.98 -12.96 -2.94
C ASN A 84 -6.54 -12.28 -4.20
N MET A 85 -6.05 -12.70 -5.36
CA MET A 85 -6.50 -12.23 -6.67
C MET A 85 -6.43 -13.33 -7.73
N GLU A 86 -7.32 -13.21 -8.72
CA GLU A 86 -7.28 -13.98 -9.97
C GLU A 86 -7.34 -13.02 -11.16
N ILE A 87 -6.42 -13.20 -12.10
CA ILE A 87 -6.28 -12.30 -13.25
C ILE A 87 -6.70 -13.04 -14.52
N SER A 88 -7.54 -12.38 -15.29
CA SER A 88 -8.01 -12.80 -16.61
C SER A 88 -8.05 -11.59 -17.54
N HIS A 89 -8.38 -11.79 -18.82
CA HIS A 89 -8.63 -10.69 -19.74
C HIS A 89 -9.71 -11.06 -20.75
N ASP A 90 -10.33 -10.05 -21.33
CA ASP A 90 -11.06 -10.15 -22.59
C ASP A 90 -10.36 -9.30 -23.67
N GLN A 91 -11.04 -9.06 -24.79
CA GLN A 91 -10.46 -8.31 -25.91
C GLN A 91 -10.14 -6.84 -25.58
N GLU A 92 -10.77 -6.28 -24.56
CA GLU A 92 -10.70 -4.85 -24.24
C GLU A 92 -10.17 -4.58 -22.83
N HIS A 93 -10.30 -5.53 -21.91
CA HIS A 93 -10.04 -5.31 -20.48
C HIS A 93 -9.16 -6.40 -19.87
N LEU A 94 -8.26 -5.98 -18.99
CA LEU A 94 -7.75 -6.81 -17.92
C LEU A 94 -8.84 -6.94 -16.85
N ILE A 95 -9.12 -8.16 -16.41
CA ILE A 95 -10.18 -8.47 -15.44
C ILE A 95 -9.54 -9.07 -14.20
N ILE A 96 -9.72 -8.42 -13.07
CA ILE A 96 -9.11 -8.83 -11.80
C ILE A 96 -10.22 -9.11 -10.79
N LYS A 97 -10.33 -10.37 -10.36
CA LYS A 97 -11.09 -10.71 -9.16
C LYS A 97 -10.19 -10.51 -7.96
N SER A 98 -10.72 -9.91 -6.89
CA SER A 98 -9.94 -9.67 -5.69
C SER A 98 -10.76 -9.84 -4.43
N GLN A 99 -10.12 -10.45 -3.43
CA GLN A 99 -10.64 -10.51 -2.07
C GLN A 99 -10.58 -9.15 -1.35
N GLY A 100 -9.85 -8.16 -1.87
CA GLY A 100 -9.63 -6.88 -1.19
C GLY A 100 -8.94 -7.03 0.18
N TYR A 101 -8.35 -8.19 0.45
CA TYR A 101 -7.73 -8.52 1.73
C TYR A 101 -6.25 -8.12 1.70
N PRO A 102 -5.75 -7.37 2.70
CA PRO A 102 -4.37 -6.91 2.70
C PRO A 102 -3.40 -8.09 2.85
N ASN A 103 -2.39 -8.14 1.98
CA ASN A 103 -1.33 -9.16 2.01
C ASN A 103 -0.08 -8.73 2.82
N HIS A 104 -0.27 -7.79 3.74
CA HIS A 104 0.76 -7.26 4.65
C HIS A 104 0.19 -7.18 6.07
N PRO A 105 1.03 -7.09 7.12
CA PRO A 105 0.57 -6.84 8.49
C PRO A 105 -0.29 -5.57 8.56
N THR A 106 -1.35 -5.61 9.38
CA THR A 106 -2.24 -4.48 9.64
C THR A 106 -2.35 -4.27 11.14
N ALA A 107 -2.88 -3.11 11.54
CA ALA A 107 -3.31 -2.94 12.92
C ALA A 107 -4.42 -3.94 13.28
N ILE A 108 -4.57 -4.18 14.58
CA ILE A 108 -5.67 -5.01 15.05
C ILE A 108 -6.97 -4.20 14.92
N PHE A 109 -7.94 -4.75 14.19
CA PHE A 109 -9.28 -4.21 14.01
C PHE A 109 -10.31 -5.22 14.51
N PRO A 110 -11.33 -4.83 15.31
CA PRO A 110 -11.63 -3.46 15.73
C PRO A 110 -10.75 -2.99 16.89
N ASN A 111 -10.56 -1.68 17.00
CA ASN A 111 -9.78 -1.04 18.06
C ASN A 111 -10.46 0.22 18.61
N SER A 112 -9.75 0.96 19.47
CA SER A 112 -10.32 2.14 20.13
C SER A 112 -10.74 3.26 19.19
N ASP A 113 -10.10 3.39 18.03
CA ASP A 113 -10.32 4.47 17.07
C ASP A 113 -11.02 4.02 15.77
N ASN A 114 -11.10 2.70 15.51
CA ASN A 114 -11.89 2.13 14.42
C ASN A 114 -12.66 0.87 14.90
N PRO A 115 -14.00 0.91 14.98
CA PRO A 115 -14.81 -0.20 15.47
C PRO A 115 -15.10 -1.29 14.44
N ASN A 116 -14.61 -1.16 13.20
CA ASN A 116 -14.89 -2.08 12.11
C ASN A 116 -13.86 -3.24 12.06
N GLU A 117 -14.19 -4.31 11.33
CA GLU A 117 -13.34 -5.49 11.12
C GLU A 117 -12.96 -5.60 9.65
N ILE A 118 -11.77 -6.12 9.34
CA ILE A 118 -11.38 -6.45 7.96
C ILE A 118 -12.12 -7.74 7.54
N ARG A 119 -12.73 -7.72 6.35
CA ARG A 119 -13.46 -8.87 5.78
C ARG A 119 -13.04 -9.10 4.34
N VAL A 120 -13.02 -10.37 3.93
CA VAL A 120 -12.90 -10.75 2.52
C VAL A 120 -14.08 -10.17 1.73
N GLN A 121 -13.76 -9.64 0.56
CA GLN A 121 -14.69 -9.08 -0.41
C GLN A 121 -14.76 -9.97 -1.66
N ASP A 122 -15.70 -9.66 -2.55
CA ASP A 122 -15.83 -10.32 -3.86
C ASP A 122 -15.83 -9.24 -4.94
N PHE A 123 -14.68 -8.60 -5.14
CA PHE A 123 -14.52 -7.58 -6.15
C PHE A 123 -14.23 -8.20 -7.51
N THR A 124 -14.78 -7.60 -8.56
CA THR A 124 -14.37 -7.84 -9.94
C THR A 124 -14.13 -6.48 -10.59
N PHE A 125 -12.88 -6.19 -10.90
CA PHE A 125 -12.47 -4.96 -11.58
C PHE A 125 -12.17 -5.24 -13.04
N ARG A 126 -12.47 -4.26 -13.89
CA ARG A 126 -12.17 -4.25 -15.32
C ARG A 126 -11.30 -3.03 -15.60
N PHE A 127 -10.13 -3.22 -16.17
CA PHE A 127 -9.22 -2.13 -16.54
C PHE A 127 -9.02 -2.16 -18.05
N PRO A 128 -9.31 -1.06 -18.77
CA PRO A 128 -9.04 -0.99 -20.21
C PRO A 128 -7.58 -1.35 -20.50
N LEU A 129 -7.36 -2.27 -21.44
CA LEU A 129 -6.01 -2.66 -21.87
C LEU A 129 -5.31 -1.50 -22.57
N VAL A 130 -6.09 -0.60 -23.20
CA VAL A 130 -5.61 0.63 -23.85
C VAL A 130 -6.36 1.83 -23.25
N PRO A 131 -5.91 2.39 -22.12
CA PRO A 131 -6.53 3.56 -21.53
C PRO A 131 -6.42 4.77 -22.47
N ARG A 132 -7.45 5.63 -22.46
CA ARG A 132 -7.53 6.83 -23.31
C ARG A 132 -7.84 8.04 -22.45
N LYS A 133 -7.17 9.17 -22.72
CA LYS A 133 -7.55 10.44 -22.11
C LYS A 133 -8.97 10.83 -22.53
N SER A 134 -9.67 11.44 -21.59
CA SER A 134 -10.97 12.08 -21.80
C SER A 134 -10.76 13.58 -22.00
N ASP A 135 -11.60 14.20 -22.84
CA ASP A 135 -11.62 15.66 -23.02
C ASP A 135 -12.12 16.38 -21.75
N THR A 136 -12.81 15.65 -20.87
CA THR A 136 -13.36 16.17 -19.62
C THR A 136 -12.94 15.28 -18.45
N ILE A 137 -12.40 15.92 -17.41
CA ILE A 137 -12.06 15.23 -16.16
C ILE A 137 -13.35 14.69 -15.53
N THR A 138 -13.35 13.39 -15.25
CA THR A 138 -14.42 12.76 -14.48
C THR A 138 -14.10 12.86 -12.99
N ARG A 139 -15.03 13.41 -12.21
CA ARG A 139 -14.85 13.53 -10.75
C ARG A 139 -14.82 12.15 -10.12
N LEU A 140 -13.99 12.01 -9.09
CA LEU A 140 -13.93 10.79 -8.30
C LEU A 140 -15.28 10.49 -7.65
N PRO A 141 -15.69 9.21 -7.61
CA PRO A 141 -16.88 8.79 -6.88
C PRO A 141 -16.57 8.81 -5.38
N ARG A 142 -17.58 8.53 -4.55
CA ARG A 142 -17.30 8.06 -3.19
C ARG A 142 -16.84 6.60 -3.21
N GLY A 143 -16.02 6.24 -2.22
CA GLY A 143 -15.51 4.88 -2.06
C GLY A 143 -14.36 4.57 -3.02
N PRO A 144 -14.29 3.34 -3.58
CA PRO A 144 -13.19 2.90 -4.43
C PRO A 144 -12.99 3.77 -5.66
N ILE A 145 -11.73 4.10 -5.95
CA ILE A 145 -11.30 4.90 -7.10
C ILE A 145 -10.29 4.18 -8.01
N GLY A 146 -9.72 3.09 -7.51
CA GLY A 146 -8.70 2.28 -8.15
C GLY A 146 -8.37 1.07 -7.28
N MET A 147 -7.41 0.28 -7.73
CA MET A 147 -6.95 -0.92 -7.02
C MET A 147 -5.43 -0.92 -6.94
N SER A 148 -4.88 -1.18 -5.75
CA SER A 148 -3.45 -1.43 -5.58
C SER A 148 -3.07 -2.82 -6.10
N LEU A 149 -1.77 -3.06 -6.33
CA LEU A 149 -1.29 -4.34 -6.85
C LEU A 149 -1.62 -5.54 -5.96
N ASN A 150 -1.87 -5.35 -4.66
CA ASN A 150 -2.31 -6.41 -3.75
C ASN A 150 -3.83 -6.67 -3.74
N GLY A 151 -4.60 -5.97 -4.58
CA GLY A 151 -6.04 -6.15 -4.70
C GLY A 151 -6.88 -5.31 -3.71
N VAL A 152 -6.23 -4.66 -2.74
CA VAL A 152 -6.87 -3.66 -1.88
C VAL A 152 -7.27 -2.45 -2.72
N VAL A 153 -8.36 -1.78 -2.36
CA VAL A 153 -8.85 -0.62 -3.11
C VAL A 153 -8.25 0.67 -2.59
N PHE A 154 -7.96 1.58 -3.52
CA PHE A 154 -7.75 2.98 -3.19
C PHE A 154 -9.10 3.64 -3.02
N PHE A 155 -9.27 4.41 -1.96
CA PHE A 155 -10.44 5.28 -1.80
C PHE A 155 -10.09 6.71 -2.18
N ASN A 156 -11.14 7.49 -2.47
CA ASN A 156 -10.99 8.95 -2.57
C ASN A 156 -10.47 9.52 -1.22
N PRO A 157 -9.95 10.75 -1.19
CA PRO A 157 -9.34 11.29 0.04
C PRO A 157 -10.36 11.75 1.09
N PHE A 158 -11.65 11.49 0.87
CA PHE A 158 -12.73 11.92 1.76
C PHE A 158 -13.33 10.75 2.51
N GLU A 159 -13.76 11.00 3.75
CA GLU A 159 -14.55 10.03 4.50
C GLU A 159 -16.05 10.12 4.12
N MET A 160 -16.91 9.41 4.85
CA MET A 160 -18.34 9.26 4.55
C MET A 160 -19.13 10.59 4.56
N GLU A 161 -18.78 11.51 5.45
CA GLU A 161 -19.34 12.87 5.57
C GLU A 161 -18.75 13.84 4.54
N GLY A 162 -17.83 13.37 3.68
CA GLY A 162 -17.24 14.10 2.59
C GLY A 162 -16.08 14.99 3.01
N ARG A 163 -15.49 14.76 4.18
CA ARG A 163 -14.41 15.56 4.78
C ARG A 163 -13.06 14.90 4.55
N ASN A 164 -11.96 15.67 4.53
CA ASN A 164 -10.62 15.13 4.30
C ASN A 164 -10.26 14.06 5.36
N ALA A 165 -10.11 12.82 4.92
CA ALA A 165 -9.84 11.67 5.79
C ALA A 165 -8.38 11.62 6.25
N VAL A 166 -7.47 12.34 5.57
CA VAL A 166 -6.02 12.24 5.78
C VAL A 166 -5.47 13.37 6.63
N ALA A 167 -6.14 14.52 6.65
CA ALA A 167 -5.65 15.72 7.34
C ALA A 167 -6.78 16.55 7.96
N GLY A 168 -6.42 17.33 8.97
CA GLY A 168 -7.32 18.28 9.63
C GLY A 168 -8.21 17.65 10.70
N TYR A 169 -9.29 18.35 11.05
CA TYR A 169 -10.17 17.95 12.15
C TYR A 169 -10.91 16.62 11.90
N ASP A 170 -11.06 16.21 10.64
CA ASP A 170 -11.79 14.99 10.26
C ASP A 170 -10.88 13.82 9.91
N GLU A 171 -9.56 13.97 10.13
CA GLU A 171 -8.60 12.90 9.95
C GLU A 171 -9.12 11.60 10.57
N VAL A 172 -9.02 10.50 9.82
CA VAL A 172 -9.38 9.17 10.29
C VAL A 172 -8.16 8.41 10.77
N TRP A 173 -8.41 7.38 11.57
CA TRP A 173 -7.35 6.53 12.05
C TRP A 173 -6.99 5.53 10.96
N LEU A 174 -5.85 5.78 10.33
CA LEU A 174 -5.18 4.87 9.41
C LEU A 174 -4.11 4.11 10.18
N ASP A 175 -3.92 2.83 9.87
CA ASP A 175 -2.79 2.06 10.39
C ASP A 175 -1.46 2.51 9.77
N SER A 176 -0.35 1.91 10.19
CA SER A 176 1.01 2.24 9.72
C SER A 176 1.22 2.00 8.23
N CYS A 177 0.33 1.21 7.61
CA CYS A 177 0.28 0.93 6.19
C CYS A 177 -0.67 1.87 5.43
N CYS A 178 -1.15 2.92 6.10
CA CYS A 178 -1.99 3.97 5.55
C CYS A 178 -3.40 3.51 5.16
N GLY A 179 -3.88 2.42 5.75
CA GLY A 179 -5.19 1.85 5.47
C GLY A 179 -6.05 1.60 6.70
N HIS A 180 -7.35 1.36 6.48
CA HIS A 180 -8.28 0.96 7.52
C HIS A 180 -9.55 0.31 6.93
N PRO A 181 -10.32 -0.47 7.72
CA PRO A 181 -11.61 -0.99 7.29
C PRO A 181 -12.76 0.01 7.52
N GLN A 182 -13.72 0.04 6.59
CA GLN A 182 -15.04 0.67 6.77
C GLN A 182 -16.11 -0.34 7.24
N GLN A 183 -17.35 0.11 7.44
CA GLN A 183 -18.42 -0.65 8.11
C GLN A 183 -18.76 -2.00 7.46
N THR A 184 -18.57 -2.15 6.14
CA THR A 184 -18.77 -3.43 5.46
C THR A 184 -17.52 -4.32 5.41
N GLY A 185 -16.45 -3.89 6.08
CA GLY A 185 -15.18 -4.60 6.22
C GLY A 185 -14.22 -4.47 5.05
N VAL A 186 -14.49 -3.56 4.10
CA VAL A 186 -13.54 -3.23 3.03
C VAL A 186 -12.37 -2.48 3.64
N TYR A 187 -11.21 -3.12 3.67
CA TYR A 187 -9.93 -2.45 3.94
C TYR A 187 -9.51 -1.66 2.70
N HIS A 188 -9.00 -0.44 2.90
CA HIS A 188 -8.69 0.48 1.81
C HIS A 188 -7.64 1.51 2.22
N TYR A 189 -6.98 2.12 1.23
CA TYR A 189 -5.99 3.17 1.42
C TYR A 189 -6.53 4.54 1.01
N HIS A 190 -6.24 5.56 1.82
CA HIS A 190 -6.55 6.96 1.52
C HIS A 190 -5.32 7.79 1.11
N LYS A 191 -4.12 7.34 1.46
CA LYS A 191 -2.84 7.96 1.11
C LYS A 191 -1.85 6.90 0.63
N TYR A 192 -0.64 7.32 0.25
CA TYR A 192 0.41 6.44 -0.27
C TYR A 192 0.61 5.19 0.62
N PRO A 193 0.28 3.98 0.14
CA PRO A 193 0.35 2.78 0.95
C PRO A 193 1.78 2.25 1.02
N THR A 194 2.51 2.68 2.05
CA THR A 194 3.93 2.33 2.29
C THR A 194 4.19 0.82 2.40
N CYS A 195 3.16 0.02 2.66
CA CYS A 195 3.24 -1.44 2.76
C CYS A 195 2.91 -2.20 1.47
N VAL A 196 2.43 -1.52 0.41
CA VAL A 196 2.18 -2.19 -0.86
C VAL A 196 3.52 -2.49 -1.51
N LYS A 197 3.81 -3.78 -1.61
CA LYS A 197 4.95 -4.27 -2.38
C LYS A 197 4.67 -4.03 -3.86
N SER A 198 5.71 -3.62 -4.57
CA SER A 198 5.71 -3.56 -6.03
C SER A 198 6.90 -4.38 -6.54
N PRO A 199 6.97 -4.70 -7.84
CA PRO A 199 8.05 -5.55 -8.36
C PRO A 199 9.46 -4.97 -8.20
N PHE A 200 9.56 -3.66 -7.91
CA PHE A 200 10.83 -2.98 -7.64
C PHE A 200 10.75 -2.21 -6.34
N ILE A 201 11.92 -2.00 -5.73
CA ILE A 201 12.04 -1.19 -4.53
C ILE A 201 12.07 0.27 -4.96
N ASP A 202 11.28 1.11 -4.29
CA ASP A 202 11.32 2.54 -4.54
C ASP A 202 12.51 3.17 -3.79
N GLU A 203 13.66 3.19 -4.47
CA GLU A 203 14.88 3.81 -3.94
C GLU A 203 14.91 5.32 -4.15
N GLY A 204 13.85 5.96 -4.70
CA GLY A 204 13.87 7.38 -5.03
C GLY A 204 15.03 7.80 -5.95
N LYS A 205 15.62 6.85 -6.68
CA LYS A 205 16.75 7.05 -7.63
C LYS A 205 16.32 7.00 -9.09
N SER A 206 15.07 6.67 -9.34
CA SER A 206 14.47 6.50 -10.66
C SER A 206 12.99 6.80 -10.56
N HIS A 207 12.31 6.76 -11.71
CA HIS A 207 10.86 6.74 -11.73
C HIS A 207 10.34 5.64 -10.80
N SER A 208 9.38 6.01 -9.95
CA SER A 208 8.81 5.09 -8.97
C SER A 208 8.18 3.89 -9.66
N PRO A 209 8.04 2.75 -8.96
CA PRO A 209 7.31 1.60 -9.46
C PRO A 209 5.79 1.82 -9.43
N ILE A 210 5.07 0.99 -10.20
CA ILE A 210 3.60 0.95 -10.20
C ILE A 210 3.10 0.42 -8.85
N LEU A 211 2.16 1.13 -8.25
CA LEU A 211 1.47 0.76 -7.01
C LEU A 211 0.07 0.20 -7.27
N GLY A 212 -0.51 0.50 -8.42
CA GLY A 212 -1.83 0.03 -8.80
C GLY A 212 -2.36 0.67 -10.09
N ILE A 213 -3.67 0.56 -10.30
CA ILE A 213 -4.35 1.01 -11.52
C ILE A 213 -5.62 1.78 -11.12
N ALA A 214 -5.81 2.97 -11.69
CA ALA A 214 -7.02 3.75 -11.53
C ALA A 214 -8.17 3.17 -12.37
N PHE A 215 -9.43 3.46 -12.03
CA PHE A 215 -10.58 2.91 -12.76
C PHE A 215 -10.76 3.43 -14.20
N ASP A 216 -9.96 4.39 -14.66
CA ASP A 216 -9.85 4.77 -16.07
C ASP A 216 -8.74 4.00 -16.83
N GLY A 217 -8.07 3.05 -16.15
CA GLY A 217 -7.08 2.13 -16.72
C GLY A 217 -5.65 2.66 -16.71
N PHE A 218 -5.41 3.91 -16.33
CA PHE A 218 -4.05 4.44 -16.23
C PHE A 218 -3.32 3.90 -14.99
N PRO A 219 -2.02 3.56 -15.10
CA PRO A 219 -1.22 3.14 -13.96
C PRO A 219 -1.02 4.28 -12.95
N LEU A 220 -0.93 3.91 -11.68
CA LEU A 220 -0.61 4.79 -10.56
C LEU A 220 0.75 4.39 -9.99
N TYR A 221 1.69 5.33 -9.98
CA TYR A 221 3.06 5.17 -9.54
C TYR A 221 3.30 5.76 -8.14
N GLY A 222 4.43 5.38 -7.54
CA GLY A 222 4.99 6.04 -6.35
C GLY A 222 5.39 7.50 -6.58
N PRO A 223 5.97 8.16 -5.57
CA PRO A 223 6.11 9.62 -5.56
C PRO A 223 7.23 10.19 -6.46
N TYR A 224 8.18 9.38 -6.92
CA TYR A 224 9.38 9.84 -7.64
C TYR A 224 9.22 9.76 -9.15
N GLU A 225 9.69 10.82 -9.82
CA GLU A 225 9.87 10.89 -11.27
C GLU A 225 11.27 10.39 -11.67
N SER A 226 12.27 10.80 -10.90
CA SER A 226 13.69 10.52 -11.17
C SER A 226 14.50 10.63 -9.89
N ASP A 227 15.83 10.49 -10.00
CA ASP A 227 16.74 10.56 -8.85
C ASP A 227 16.52 11.80 -7.98
N GLY A 228 16.10 11.57 -6.74
CA GLY A 228 15.79 12.57 -5.72
C GLY A 228 14.63 13.51 -6.04
N SER A 229 13.94 13.33 -7.18
CA SER A 229 12.95 14.28 -7.67
C SER A 229 11.55 13.69 -7.57
N MET A 230 10.73 14.22 -6.67
CA MET A 230 9.33 13.79 -6.57
C MET A 230 8.51 14.43 -7.69
N ALA A 231 7.62 13.65 -8.31
CA ALA A 231 6.74 14.11 -9.40
C ALA A 231 5.91 15.33 -8.96
N MET A 232 5.52 15.38 -7.68
CA MET A 232 4.80 16.50 -7.07
C MET A 232 5.57 17.83 -7.10
N GLU A 233 6.90 17.81 -7.21
CA GLU A 233 7.75 19.01 -7.18
C GLU A 233 8.00 19.58 -8.58
N LEU A 234 7.77 18.80 -9.63
CA LEU A 234 7.96 19.19 -11.02
C LEU A 234 7.17 20.45 -11.39
N LYS A 235 7.69 21.20 -12.35
CA LYS A 235 7.17 22.49 -12.81
C LYS A 235 7.08 22.52 -14.33
N GLY A 236 6.28 23.45 -14.85
CA GLY A 236 6.16 23.66 -16.29
C GLY A 236 5.44 22.48 -16.97
N PRO A 237 5.86 22.06 -18.17
CA PRO A 237 5.20 21.00 -18.94
C PRO A 237 5.16 19.63 -18.27
N GLU A 238 6.10 19.36 -17.35
CA GLU A 238 6.23 18.09 -16.63
C GLU A 238 5.50 18.10 -15.28
N ALA A 239 4.92 19.24 -14.88
CA ALA A 239 4.17 19.33 -13.63
C ALA A 239 2.96 18.39 -13.65
N LEU A 240 2.68 17.77 -12.50
CA LEU A 240 1.43 17.05 -12.32
C LEU A 240 0.24 17.98 -12.56
N ASP A 241 -0.73 17.47 -13.32
CA ASP A 241 -2.02 18.09 -13.51
C ASP A 241 -2.89 17.97 -12.26
N ALA A 242 -4.09 18.55 -12.31
CA ALA A 242 -5.01 18.58 -11.18
C ALA A 242 -5.54 17.17 -10.78
N CYS A 243 -5.35 16.15 -11.62
CA CYS A 243 -5.68 14.78 -11.32
C CYS A 243 -4.54 14.02 -10.65
N ASN A 244 -3.39 14.66 -10.37
CA ASN A 244 -2.12 14.03 -9.95
C ASN A 244 -1.43 13.21 -11.05
N GLY A 245 -1.63 13.54 -12.33
CA GLY A 245 -0.93 12.85 -13.41
C GLY A 245 -0.22 13.77 -14.39
N HIS A 246 0.64 13.21 -15.22
CA HIS A 246 1.31 13.90 -16.32
C HIS A 246 1.63 12.88 -17.42
N SER A 247 2.48 13.24 -18.39
CA SER A 247 2.84 12.32 -19.48
C SER A 247 4.31 12.42 -19.81
N ASP A 248 4.91 11.25 -20.06
CA ASP A 248 6.24 11.13 -20.64
C ASP A 248 6.19 10.34 -21.98
N PRO A 249 7.24 10.40 -22.82
CA PRO A 249 7.26 9.70 -24.11
C PRO A 249 7.31 8.16 -24.04
N GLU A 250 7.76 7.58 -22.93
CA GLU A 250 7.96 6.14 -22.75
C GLU A 250 6.71 5.45 -22.18
N ARG A 251 6.00 6.10 -21.25
CA ARG A 251 4.83 5.55 -20.54
C ARG A 251 3.51 6.14 -21.02
N GLY A 252 3.54 7.31 -21.64
CA GLY A 252 2.34 8.10 -21.91
C GLY A 252 1.76 8.68 -20.62
N TYR A 253 0.45 8.90 -20.57
CA TYR A 253 -0.18 9.50 -19.40
C TYR A 253 -0.25 8.50 -18.23
N HIS A 254 0.10 8.95 -17.03
CA HIS A 254 0.05 8.16 -15.81
C HIS A 254 -0.06 9.05 -14.56
N TYR A 255 -0.39 8.45 -13.43
CA TYR A 255 -0.58 9.15 -12.14
C TYR A 255 0.58 8.91 -11.18
N HIS A 256 0.83 9.87 -10.30
CA HIS A 256 1.72 9.71 -9.15
C HIS A 256 0.97 9.98 -7.85
N VAL A 257 1.22 9.15 -6.84
CA VAL A 257 0.87 9.50 -5.46
C VAL A 257 1.65 10.72 -4.99
N THR A 258 1.04 11.54 -4.14
CA THR A 258 1.63 12.77 -3.62
C THR A 258 1.61 12.75 -2.09
N PRO A 259 2.61 12.11 -1.46
CA PRO A 259 2.71 12.05 0.00
C PRO A 259 2.58 13.43 0.62
N ASN A 260 1.75 13.55 1.67
CA ASN A 260 1.56 14.77 2.44
C ASN A 260 1.06 15.98 1.64
N ARG A 261 0.53 15.76 0.43
CA ARG A 261 -0.13 16.78 -0.38
C ARG A 261 -1.43 16.24 -0.97
N PHE A 262 -2.53 16.94 -0.72
CA PHE A 262 -3.80 16.66 -1.40
C PHE A 262 -3.62 16.69 -2.93
N PRO A 263 -4.24 15.77 -3.70
CA PRO A 263 -5.23 14.77 -3.31
C PRO A 263 -4.67 13.39 -2.90
N TYR A 264 -3.36 13.32 -2.60
CA TYR A 264 -2.61 12.15 -2.10
C TYR A 264 -2.47 10.97 -3.08
N ILE A 265 -3.56 10.54 -3.70
CA ILE A 265 -3.59 9.42 -4.66
C ILE A 265 -4.06 9.94 -6.01
N LEU A 266 -5.25 10.53 -6.08
CA LEU A 266 -5.88 10.92 -7.34
C LEU A 266 -6.82 12.11 -7.14
N GLY A 267 -6.80 13.09 -8.04
CA GLY A 267 -7.68 14.27 -7.99
C GLY A 267 -8.93 14.17 -8.87
N GLY A 268 -8.95 13.21 -9.78
CA GLY A 268 -9.97 13.02 -10.80
C GLY A 268 -9.47 12.00 -11.81
N TYR A 269 -10.34 11.50 -12.67
CA TYR A 269 -9.93 10.69 -13.81
C TYR A 269 -9.70 11.59 -15.01
N ALA A 270 -8.46 11.63 -15.49
CA ALA A 270 -8.09 12.21 -16.77
C ALA A 270 -8.44 11.27 -17.93
N GLY A 271 -8.70 9.98 -17.67
CA GLY A 271 -9.10 9.00 -18.68
C GLY A 271 -10.60 8.74 -18.77
N VAL A 272 -10.97 7.88 -19.73
CA VAL A 272 -12.31 7.32 -19.84
C VAL A 272 -12.49 6.24 -18.77
N VAL A 273 -13.35 6.51 -17.80
CA VAL A 273 -13.61 5.62 -16.66
C VAL A 273 -14.36 4.36 -17.09
N GLU A 274 -13.95 3.20 -16.58
CA GLU A 274 -14.67 1.93 -16.72
C GLU A 274 -15.88 1.89 -15.75
N PRO A 275 -17.12 2.04 -16.25
CA PRO A 275 -18.28 2.27 -15.39
C PRO A 275 -18.65 1.06 -14.53
N SER A 276 -18.25 -0.16 -14.92
CA SER A 276 -18.54 -1.35 -14.14
C SER A 276 -17.80 -1.37 -12.80
N ASN A 277 -16.70 -0.64 -12.64
CA ASN A 277 -15.90 -0.67 -11.40
C ASN A 277 -16.58 0.03 -10.21
N ASN A 278 -17.51 0.96 -10.46
CA ASN A 278 -18.21 1.65 -9.38
C ASN A 278 -19.67 1.95 -9.76
N ARG A 279 -20.61 1.66 -8.84
CA ARG A 279 -22.04 1.83 -9.05
C ARG A 279 -22.44 3.28 -9.35
N GLU A 280 -21.67 4.27 -8.90
CA GLU A 280 -21.93 5.68 -9.20
C GLU A 280 -21.82 5.97 -10.71
N PHE A 281 -20.95 5.25 -11.42
CA PHE A 281 -20.76 5.39 -12.87
C PHE A 281 -21.77 4.61 -13.71
N ARG A 282 -22.44 3.61 -13.13
CA ARG A 282 -23.49 2.82 -13.83
C ARG A 282 -24.82 3.56 -13.98
N ARG A 283 -24.94 4.77 -13.41
CA ARG A 283 -26.14 5.61 -13.52
C ARG A 283 -26.22 6.26 -14.90
N PRO A 284 -27.43 6.61 -15.40
CA PRO A 284 -27.59 7.17 -16.74
C PRO A 284 -26.68 8.38 -17.00
N ALA A 285 -26.18 8.50 -18.23
CA ALA A 285 -25.34 9.59 -18.70
C ALA A 285 -25.96 10.96 -18.32
N GLY A 286 -25.14 11.83 -17.71
CA GLY A 286 -25.56 13.17 -17.24
C GLY A 286 -25.59 13.36 -15.73
N ARG A 287 -25.25 12.35 -14.92
CA ARG A 287 -25.08 12.47 -13.45
C ARG A 287 -23.66 12.25 -12.94
N THR A 288 -22.74 11.82 -13.80
CA THR A 288 -21.33 11.71 -13.42
C THR A 288 -20.79 13.12 -13.26
N ALA A 289 -20.40 13.46 -12.02
CA ALA A 289 -19.84 14.77 -11.75
C ALA A 289 -18.52 14.94 -12.52
N THR A 290 -18.25 16.16 -12.96
CA THR A 290 -17.04 16.51 -13.71
C THR A 290 -16.11 17.39 -12.88
N GLY A 291 -14.88 17.54 -13.36
CA GLY A 291 -13.83 18.30 -12.71
C GLY A 291 -13.17 17.54 -11.56
N THR A 292 -12.13 18.14 -11.01
CA THR A 292 -11.37 17.57 -9.91
C THR A 292 -12.08 17.75 -8.58
N ILE A 293 -11.71 16.92 -7.62
CA ILE A 293 -12.02 17.19 -6.22
C ILE A 293 -11.20 18.38 -5.71
N GLU A 294 -11.71 19.05 -4.68
CA GLU A 294 -11.08 20.23 -4.08
C GLU A 294 -10.78 19.93 -2.62
N ASP A 295 -9.63 20.41 -2.14
CA ASP A 295 -9.24 20.23 -0.76
C ASP A 295 -10.21 20.99 0.15
N ASN A 296 -10.86 20.26 1.06
CA ASN A 296 -11.81 20.82 2.03
C ASN A 296 -11.34 20.62 3.48
N THR A 297 -10.02 20.45 3.68
CA THR A 297 -9.41 20.33 5.00
C THR A 297 -9.85 21.47 5.91
N GLU A 298 -10.46 21.15 7.06
CA GLU A 298 -10.62 22.12 8.13
C GLU A 298 -9.41 22.09 9.07
N PRO A 299 -8.85 23.26 9.43
CA PRO A 299 -7.79 23.35 10.41
C PRO A 299 -8.21 22.73 11.75
N GLY A 300 -7.31 21.96 12.34
CA GLY A 300 -7.52 21.32 13.64
C GLY A 300 -6.92 19.93 13.67
N ASP A 301 -6.76 19.37 14.86
CA ASP A 301 -6.30 18.01 15.07
C ASP A 301 -7.40 17.23 15.80
N LYS A 302 -7.97 16.21 15.14
CA LYS A 302 -8.97 15.33 15.77
C LYS A 302 -8.37 14.52 16.91
N TYR A 303 -7.17 14.01 16.64
CA TYR A 303 -6.41 13.16 17.53
C TYR A 303 -5.56 14.04 18.41
N ALA A 304 -5.63 13.81 19.72
CA ALA A 304 -4.65 14.39 20.62
C ALA A 304 -3.26 13.92 20.19
N LYS A 305 -2.29 14.83 20.17
CA LYS A 305 -0.88 14.52 19.89
C LYS A 305 -0.26 13.81 21.11
N ILE A 306 -0.75 12.59 21.36
CA ILE A 306 -0.38 11.78 22.53
C ILE A 306 1.10 11.41 22.45
N ILE A 307 1.58 10.97 21.28
CA ILE A 307 3.02 10.76 21.06
C ILE A 307 3.67 12.13 20.91
N THR A 308 4.54 12.49 21.85
CA THR A 308 5.18 13.80 21.91
C THR A 308 6.47 13.81 21.09
N ALA A 309 7.21 12.69 21.07
CA ALA A 309 8.43 12.55 20.29
C ALA A 309 8.74 11.10 19.89
N VAL A 310 9.42 10.93 18.75
CA VAL A 310 9.98 9.67 18.27
C VAL A 310 11.43 9.93 17.87
N ARG A 311 12.37 9.15 18.40
CA ARG A 311 13.81 9.34 18.16
C ARG A 311 14.53 8.00 18.02
N PRO A 312 15.48 7.84 17.07
CA PRO A 312 15.86 8.81 16.04
C PRO A 312 14.77 8.97 14.96
N GLY A 313 14.75 10.12 14.28
CA GLY A 313 13.82 10.38 13.17
C GLY A 313 14.30 9.84 11.81
N ASN A 314 15.53 9.35 11.73
CA ASN A 314 16.09 8.70 10.54
C ASN A 314 16.50 7.28 10.92
N LEU A 315 16.08 6.29 10.14
CA LEU A 315 16.48 4.90 10.30
C LEU A 315 17.27 4.46 9.07
N VAL A 316 18.47 3.94 9.31
CA VAL A 316 19.35 3.45 8.25
C VAL A 316 18.87 2.09 7.75
N ARG A 317 18.74 1.98 6.43
CA ARG A 317 18.32 0.78 5.72
C ARG A 317 19.31 -0.37 5.90
N GLY A 318 18.80 -1.55 6.19
CA GLY A 318 19.61 -2.75 6.43
C GLY A 318 20.15 -2.89 7.85
N GLU A 319 19.77 -1.98 8.76
CA GLU A 319 20.20 -1.97 10.15
C GLU A 319 19.03 -2.14 11.13
N SER A 320 19.36 -2.49 12.37
CA SER A 320 18.41 -2.49 13.49
C SER A 320 18.62 -1.24 14.33
N HIS A 321 17.52 -0.59 14.68
CA HIS A 321 17.52 0.66 15.44
C HIS A 321 16.73 0.49 16.73
N GLU A 322 17.20 1.13 17.79
CA GLU A 322 16.43 1.33 19.01
C GLU A 322 15.73 2.70 18.91
N ILE A 323 14.41 2.68 19.02
CA ILE A 323 13.56 3.86 18.87
C ILE A 323 12.93 4.17 20.22
N GLN A 324 13.17 5.39 20.68
CA GLN A 324 12.52 5.97 21.85
C GLN A 324 11.27 6.74 21.43
N ILE A 325 10.13 6.38 22.03
CA ILE A 325 8.83 6.99 21.77
C ILE A 325 8.31 7.55 23.09
N ASP A 326 8.30 8.88 23.23
CA ASP A 326 7.73 9.54 24.40
C ASP A 326 6.25 9.86 24.13
N PHE A 327 5.42 9.73 25.16
CA PHE A 327 4.00 10.05 25.06
C PHE A 327 3.50 10.77 26.32
N ASP A 328 2.42 11.53 26.18
CA ASP A 328 1.72 12.19 27.29
C ASP A 328 0.38 11.48 27.55
N PRO A 329 0.28 10.63 28.59
CA PRO A 329 -0.97 9.95 28.92
C PRO A 329 -2.12 10.90 29.25
N SER A 330 -1.83 12.12 29.73
CA SER A 330 -2.87 13.09 30.12
C SER A 330 -3.58 13.70 28.91
N ALA A 331 -2.95 13.67 27.74
CA ALA A 331 -3.54 14.09 26.48
C ALA A 331 -4.54 13.06 25.91
N ALA A 332 -4.53 11.81 26.42
CA ALA A 332 -5.35 10.75 25.87
C ALA A 332 -6.81 10.86 26.33
N ARG A 333 -7.75 10.83 25.35
CA ARG A 333 -9.20 10.81 25.65
C ARG A 333 -9.63 9.55 26.41
N ARG A 334 -8.87 8.46 26.26
CA ARG A 334 -9.07 7.20 26.96
C ARG A 334 -7.80 6.88 27.76
N PRO A 335 -7.93 6.32 28.98
CA PRO A 335 -6.76 5.92 29.74
C PRO A 335 -5.87 4.97 28.94
N ILE A 336 -4.58 5.32 28.83
CA ILE A 336 -3.56 4.41 28.30
C ILE A 336 -3.34 3.32 29.35
N ARG A 337 -3.36 2.05 28.93
CA ARG A 337 -3.20 0.93 29.88
C ARG A 337 -1.80 0.95 30.46
N GLU A 338 -1.68 0.55 31.73
CA GLU A 338 -0.39 0.30 32.36
C GLU A 338 0.32 -0.91 31.74
N GLY A 339 1.65 -0.91 31.78
CA GLY A 339 2.49 -1.99 31.26
C GLY A 339 2.97 -1.80 29.82
N VAL A 340 3.71 -2.81 29.33
CA VAL A 340 4.34 -2.81 28.00
C VAL A 340 3.27 -2.87 26.91
N PRO A 341 3.36 -2.05 25.84
CA PRO A 341 2.49 -2.17 24.68
C PRO A 341 2.50 -3.59 24.12
N SER A 342 1.36 -4.04 23.60
CA SER A 342 1.25 -5.34 22.93
C SER A 342 1.86 -5.30 21.52
N TRP A 343 1.91 -4.12 20.91
CA TRP A 343 2.43 -3.96 19.55
C TRP A 343 2.96 -2.54 19.34
N VAL A 344 4.05 -2.42 18.58
CA VAL A 344 4.63 -1.15 18.11
C VAL A 344 5.04 -1.35 16.65
N GLN A 345 4.69 -0.41 15.79
CA GLN A 345 5.02 -0.46 14.37
C GLN A 345 5.43 0.93 13.86
N ILE A 346 6.45 0.97 13.02
CA ILE A 346 6.93 2.18 12.32
C ILE A 346 6.78 1.94 10.82
N GLY A 347 5.79 2.58 10.19
CA GLY A 347 5.43 2.28 8.81
C GLY A 347 5.21 0.77 8.61
N PRO A 348 5.85 0.11 7.62
CA PRO A 348 5.74 -1.34 7.44
C PRO A 348 6.52 -2.18 8.47
N TYR A 349 7.30 -1.57 9.38
CA TYR A 349 8.27 -2.28 10.21
C TYR A 349 7.77 -2.51 11.64
N GLU A 350 7.51 -3.78 11.97
CA GLU A 350 7.11 -4.20 13.31
C GLU A 350 8.30 -4.24 14.27
N ALA A 351 8.06 -3.85 15.52
CA ALA A 351 9.05 -3.93 16.59
C ALA A 351 9.35 -5.38 16.97
N GLN A 352 10.64 -5.72 17.00
CA GLN A 352 11.15 -7.03 17.43
C GLN A 352 11.17 -7.18 18.95
N SER A 353 11.27 -6.06 19.67
CA SER A 353 11.18 -6.01 21.13
C SER A 353 10.61 -4.67 21.57
N ILE A 354 9.86 -4.68 22.67
CA ILE A 354 9.20 -3.50 23.22
C ILE A 354 9.45 -3.48 24.73
N GLU A 355 9.90 -2.34 25.23
CA GLU A 355 10.02 -2.04 26.66
C GLU A 355 9.25 -0.76 26.98
N ARG A 356 8.78 -0.63 28.22
CA ARG A 356 8.19 0.62 28.72
C ARG A 356 8.94 1.10 29.96
N ARG A 357 9.26 2.39 29.97
CA ARG A 357 9.96 3.12 31.04
C ARG A 357 9.14 4.36 31.39
N GLY A 358 8.14 4.20 32.25
CA GLY A 358 7.18 5.27 32.56
C GLY A 358 6.40 5.67 31.30
N ASP A 359 6.55 6.94 30.91
CA ASP A 359 5.89 7.55 29.74
C ASP A 359 6.76 7.51 28.47
N THR A 360 7.76 6.63 28.47
CA THR A 360 8.61 6.34 27.32
C THR A 360 8.50 4.86 26.94
N ILE A 361 8.33 4.59 25.66
CA ILE A 361 8.47 3.25 25.07
C ILE A 361 9.81 3.17 24.35
N VAL A 362 10.48 2.03 24.49
CA VAL A 362 11.70 1.71 23.74
C VAL A 362 11.38 0.51 22.87
N ALA A 363 11.48 0.67 21.56
CA ALA A 363 11.17 -0.37 20.58
C ALA A 363 12.37 -0.64 19.68
N LYS A 364 12.71 -1.91 19.45
CA LYS A 364 13.76 -2.29 18.49
C LYS A 364 13.11 -2.63 17.16
N VAL A 365 13.48 -1.94 16.09
CA VAL A 365 12.93 -2.15 14.75
C VAL A 365 14.06 -2.46 13.78
N SER A 366 13.87 -3.44 12.89
CA SER A 366 14.83 -3.75 11.83
C SER A 366 14.34 -3.22 10.50
N ILE A 367 15.16 -2.42 9.83
CA ILE A 367 14.86 -1.88 8.50
C ILE A 367 15.49 -2.82 7.48
N PRO A 368 14.69 -3.49 6.63
CA PRO A 368 15.22 -4.44 5.68
C PRO A 368 15.97 -3.73 4.56
N LYS A 369 16.90 -4.43 3.89
CA LYS A 369 17.79 -3.87 2.86
C LYS A 369 17.04 -3.37 1.61
N ASP A 370 15.79 -3.78 1.45
CA ASP A 370 14.87 -3.46 0.37
C ASP A 370 13.80 -2.43 0.79
N ALA A 371 13.98 -1.76 1.92
CA ALA A 371 13.13 -0.66 2.33
C ALA A 371 13.18 0.50 1.31
N SER A 372 12.00 1.05 0.99
CA SER A 372 11.86 2.31 0.25
C SER A 372 12.43 3.48 1.04
N ILE A 373 13.01 4.46 0.37
CA ILE A 373 13.71 5.58 1.03
C ILE A 373 12.98 6.92 0.86
N GLY A 374 13.25 7.85 1.78
CA GLY A 374 12.81 9.24 1.68
C GLY A 374 11.31 9.48 1.95
N VAL A 375 10.53 8.44 2.15
CA VAL A 375 9.11 8.55 2.56
C VAL A 375 9.01 8.62 4.08
N TRP A 376 8.17 9.53 4.55
CA TRP A 376 7.80 9.66 5.96
C TRP A 376 6.88 8.51 6.40
N LEU A 377 7.19 7.94 7.56
CA LEU A 377 6.52 6.80 8.15
C LEU A 377 5.84 7.22 9.45
N ASP A 378 4.65 6.65 9.65
CA ASP A 378 3.86 6.84 10.85
C ASP A 378 4.36 5.89 11.96
N CYS A 379 4.15 6.29 13.23
CA CYS A 379 4.38 5.45 14.40
C CYS A 379 3.06 5.08 15.04
N HIS A 380 2.87 3.79 15.28
CA HIS A 380 1.67 3.21 15.85
C HIS A 380 2.01 2.36 17.07
N ILE A 381 1.19 2.49 18.11
CA ILE A 381 1.34 1.75 19.36
C ILE A 381 -0.03 1.20 19.76
N GLU A 382 -0.06 -0.08 20.14
CA GLU A 382 -1.23 -0.73 20.70
C GLU A 382 -0.99 -1.19 22.14
N PHE A 383 -1.95 -0.91 23.01
CA PHE A 383 -1.98 -1.37 24.39
C PHE A 383 -3.15 -2.32 24.63
N GLY A 384 -2.86 -3.49 25.21
CA GLY A 384 -3.87 -4.40 25.73
C GLY A 384 -3.98 -5.72 24.99
N THR A 385 -5.20 -6.27 24.90
CA THR A 385 -5.45 -7.58 24.29
C THR A 385 -5.81 -7.44 22.82
N GLN A 386 -5.56 -8.50 22.04
CA GLN A 386 -5.85 -8.56 20.60
C GLN A 386 -7.35 -8.46 20.24
N LEU A 387 -8.27 -8.40 21.20
CA LEU A 387 -9.69 -8.28 20.88
C LEU A 387 -10.11 -6.84 20.57
N ARG A 388 -9.61 -5.86 21.36
CA ARG A 388 -9.89 -4.42 21.22
C ARG A 388 -8.79 -3.60 21.90
N PRO A 389 -7.64 -3.39 21.24
CA PRO A 389 -6.55 -2.62 21.82
C PRO A 389 -6.91 -1.13 21.92
N VAL A 390 -6.24 -0.45 22.87
CA VAL A 390 -6.16 1.01 22.87
C VAL A 390 -5.01 1.40 21.96
N VAL A 391 -5.29 2.20 20.95
CA VAL A 391 -4.32 2.58 19.93
C VAL A 391 -3.98 4.05 20.05
N ILE A 392 -2.70 4.37 19.81
CA ILE A 392 -2.21 5.74 19.66
C ILE A 392 -1.30 5.78 18.44
N LYS A 393 -1.34 6.89 17.71
CA LYS A 393 -0.51 7.08 16.52
C LYS A 393 0.10 8.47 16.45
N LYS A 394 1.12 8.62 15.60
CA LYS A 394 1.61 9.90 15.12
C LYS A 394 2.13 9.75 13.71
N ASN A 395 1.65 10.61 12.82
CA ASN A 395 2.02 10.57 11.43
C ASN A 395 3.39 11.22 11.20
N ASP A 396 4.06 10.80 10.13
CA ASP A 396 5.24 11.46 9.57
C ASP A 396 6.38 11.69 10.57
N VAL A 397 6.76 10.66 11.33
CA VAL A 397 7.73 10.79 12.43
C VAL A 397 9.12 10.29 12.10
N VAL A 398 9.22 9.37 11.15
CA VAL A 398 10.46 8.66 10.81
C VAL A 398 10.63 8.62 9.30
N ARG A 399 11.86 8.72 8.80
CA ARG A 399 12.19 8.40 7.41
C ARG A 399 13.26 7.32 7.32
N VAL A 400 13.23 6.53 6.25
CA VAL A 400 14.32 5.60 5.93
C VAL A 400 15.41 6.29 5.10
N THR A 401 16.66 6.01 5.46
CA THR A 401 17.89 6.59 4.88
C THR A 401 18.88 5.50 4.49
N VAL A 402 19.90 5.85 3.70
CA VAL A 402 20.97 4.93 3.29
C VAL A 402 22.24 5.06 4.14
N ASP A 403 22.38 6.14 4.90
CA ASP A 403 23.53 6.50 5.75
C ASP A 403 23.15 7.39 6.94
#